data_AF-A0A661SVY0-F1
#
_entry.id   AF-A0A661SVY0-F1
#
_cell.length_a   1.000
_cell.length_b   1.000
_cell.length_c   1.000
_cell.angle_alpha   90.00
_cell.angle_beta   90.00
_cell.angle_gamma   90.00
#
_symmetry.space_group_name_H-M   'P 1'
#
loop_
_entity.id
_entity.type
_entity.pdbx_description
1 polymer ?
#
loop_
_entity_poly.entity_id
_entity_poly.type
_entity_poly.pdbx_seq_one_letter_code
_entity_poly.pdbx_strand_id
1 'polypeptide(L)'
;MESIRILGTGSYVPPKVLTNFDLQKMGLDTTDEWIVQRTGVRERRMAAPDVTASDLAREASLRALDMAGMTPKDLDLIIMATITPD
;
A
#
# COMPACT_ATOMS: atom_id res chain seq x y z
N MET A 1 23.45 22.08 14.52
CA MET A 1 23.60 21.63 13.13
C MET A 1 22.22 21.17 12.70
N GLU A 2 21.63 21.83 11.71
CA GLU A 2 20.33 21.43 11.18
C GLU A 2 20.50 20.08 10.44
N SER A 3 19.65 19.10 10.73
CA SER A 3 19.69 17.80 10.07
C SER A 3 18.29 17.37 9.63
N ILE A 4 18.22 16.76 8.45
CA ILE A 4 17.00 16.20 7.90
C ILE A 4 16.93 14.73 8.31
N ARG A 5 15.75 14.30 8.76
CA ARG A 5 15.51 12.93 9.23
C ARG A 5 14.08 12.51 8.93
N ILE A 6 13.89 11.20 8.76
CA ILE A 6 12.56 10.60 8.73
C ILE A 6 12.06 10.52 10.18
N LEU A 7 10.96 11.21 10.47
CA LEU A 7 10.38 11.23 11.83
C LEU A 7 9.48 10.02 12.11
N GLY A 8 8.79 9.52 11.08
CA GLY A 8 7.94 8.34 11.18
C GLY A 8 7.65 7.76 9.79
N THR A 9 7.29 6.49 9.76
CA THR A 9 6.81 5.81 8.55
C THR A 9 5.49 5.12 8.87
N GLY A 10 4.69 4.90 7.84
CA GLY A 10 3.40 4.24 7.97
C GLY A 10 3.07 3.53 6.68
N SER A 11 2.39 2.40 6.82
CA SER A 11 1.93 1.62 5.68
C SER A 11 0.49 1.19 5.91
N TYR A 12 -0.26 1.15 4.83
CA TYR A 12 -1.59 0.58 4.79
C TYR A 12 -1.73 -0.20 3.49
N VAL A 13 -2.33 -1.37 3.59
CA VAL A 13 -2.66 -2.22 2.46
C VAL A 13 -4.11 -2.63 2.60
N PRO A 14 -4.86 -2.72 1.49
CA PRO A 14 -6.26 -3.10 1.57
C PRO A 14 -6.41 -4.53 2.12
N PRO A 15 -7.52 -4.82 2.83
CA PRO A 15 -7.65 -6.05 3.61
C PRO A 15 -7.86 -7.30 2.74
N LYS A 16 -8.36 -7.15 1.51
CA LYS A 16 -8.64 -8.30 0.64
C LYS A 16 -7.33 -8.91 0.14
N VAL A 17 -7.06 -10.13 0.59
CA VAL A 17 -5.97 -10.97 0.11
C VAL A 17 -6.42 -11.74 -1.13
N LEU A 18 -5.56 -11.79 -2.14
CA LEU A 18 -5.73 -12.59 -3.34
C LEU A 18 -4.53 -13.53 -3.48
N THR A 19 -4.77 -14.82 -3.33
CA THR A 19 -3.74 -15.85 -3.49
C THR A 19 -3.51 -16.20 -4.96
N ASN A 20 -2.41 -16.89 -5.26
CA ASN A 20 -2.19 -17.41 -6.61
C ASN A 20 -3.27 -18.43 -7.04
N PHE A 21 -3.84 -19.18 -6.10
CA PHE A 21 -4.95 -20.08 -6.40
C PHE A 21 -6.23 -19.32 -6.75
N ASP A 22 -6.45 -18.14 -6.17
CA ASP A 22 -7.59 -17.31 -6.54
C ASP A 22 -7.44 -16.77 -7.97
N LEU A 23 -6.22 -16.42 -8.40
CA LEU A 23 -5.94 -16.07 -9.80
C LEU A 23 -6.28 -17.23 -10.75
N GLN A 24 -5.92 -18.46 -10.41
CA GLN A 24 -6.30 -19.65 -11.18
C GLN A 24 -7.82 -19.83 -11.24
N LYS A 25 -8.52 -19.69 -10.11
CA LYS A 25 -9.99 -19.77 -10.05
C LYS A 25 -10.69 -18.67 -10.85
N MET A 26 -10.04 -17.51 -11.01
CA MET A 26 -10.51 -16.41 -11.87
C MET A 26 -10.32 -16.68 -13.36
N GLY A 27 -9.74 -17.83 -13.74
CA GLY A 27 -9.55 -18.24 -15.12
C GLY A 27 -8.25 -17.75 -15.76
N LEU A 28 -7.27 -17.30 -14.97
CA LEU A 28 -5.95 -16.99 -15.50
C LEU A 28 -5.19 -18.29 -15.79
N ASP A 29 -4.59 -18.37 -16.98
CA ASP A 29 -3.70 -19.47 -17.37
C ASP A 29 -2.33 -19.32 -16.68
N THR A 30 -2.26 -19.79 -15.45
CA THR A 30 -1.06 -19.71 -14.60
C THR A 30 -1.13 -20.77 -13.50
N THR A 31 -0.04 -20.97 -12.75
CA THR A 31 -0.03 -21.82 -11.55
C THR A 31 0.68 -21.13 -10.40
N ASP A 32 0.44 -21.59 -9.17
CA ASP A 32 1.15 -21.07 -7.99
C ASP A 32 2.66 -21.27 -8.15
N GLU A 33 3.07 -22.46 -8.59
CA GLU A 33 4.47 -22.82 -8.81
C GLU A 33 5.11 -21.90 -9.85
N TRP A 34 4.42 -21.63 -10.96
CA TRP A 34 4.92 -20.76 -12.02
C TRP A 34 5.11 -19.32 -11.52
N ILE A 35 4.14 -18.77 -10.79
CA ILE A 35 4.21 -17.40 -10.25
C ILE A 35 5.34 -17.30 -9.21
N VAL A 36 5.41 -18.25 -8.28
CA VAL A 36 6.42 -18.25 -7.21
C VAL A 36 7.82 -18.41 -7.80
N GLN A 37 8.03 -19.33 -8.75
CA GLN A 37 9.34 -19.56 -9.35
C GLN A 37 9.89 -18.33 -10.07
N ARG A 38 9.01 -17.53 -10.72
CA ARG A 38 9.43 -16.37 -11.50
C ARG A 38 9.49 -15.07 -10.71
N THR A 39 8.62 -14.89 -9.72
CA THR A 39 8.43 -13.60 -9.04
C THR A 39 8.58 -13.66 -7.53
N GLY A 40 8.55 -14.84 -6.93
CA GLY A 40 8.49 -15.03 -5.48
C GLY A 40 7.14 -14.67 -4.84
N VAL A 41 6.15 -14.22 -5.63
CA VAL A 41 4.87 -13.74 -5.10
C VAL A 41 3.95 -14.91 -4.76
N ARG A 42 3.41 -14.91 -3.54
CA ARG A 42 2.43 -15.91 -3.05
C ARG A 42 1.02 -15.35 -2.93
N GLU A 43 0.92 -14.08 -2.58
CA GLU A 43 -0.33 -13.35 -2.42
C GLU A 43 -0.15 -11.89 -2.83
N ARG A 44 -1.26 -11.21 -3.11
CA ARG A 44 -1.33 -9.76 -3.24
C ARG A 44 -2.55 -9.22 -2.51
N ARG A 45 -2.62 -7.89 -2.41
CA ARG A 45 -3.75 -7.17 -1.82
C ARG A 45 -4.54 -6.47 -2.92
N MET A 46 -5.86 -6.43 -2.76
CA MET A 46 -6.78 -5.83 -3.72
C MET A 46 -7.66 -4.80 -3.02
N ALA A 47 -7.71 -3.58 -3.54
CA ALA A 47 -8.64 -2.57 -3.03
C ALA A 47 -10.10 -2.94 -3.38
N ALA A 48 -11.06 -2.47 -2.58
CA ALA A 48 -12.46 -2.54 -2.97
C ALA A 48 -12.74 -1.54 -4.11
N PRO A 49 -13.78 -1.75 -4.93
CA PRO A 49 -14.05 -0.88 -6.08
C PRO A 49 -14.27 0.61 -5.74
N ASP A 50 -14.67 0.90 -4.52
CA ASP A 50 -14.94 2.22 -3.96
C ASP A 50 -13.76 2.80 -3.17
N VAL A 51 -12.65 2.07 -3.04
CA VAL A 51 -11.44 2.51 -2.33
C VAL A 51 -10.42 3.02 -3.33
N THR A 52 -10.01 4.27 -3.19
CA THR A 52 -9.12 4.95 -4.13
C THR A 52 -7.69 5.09 -3.61
N ALA A 53 -6.78 5.69 -4.39
CA ALA A 53 -5.39 5.83 -3.97
C ALA A 53 -5.25 6.80 -2.78
N SER A 54 -6.05 7.87 -2.75
CA SER A 54 -6.02 8.83 -1.64
C SER A 54 -6.52 8.23 -0.33
N ASP A 55 -7.50 7.31 -0.35
CA ASP A 55 -7.95 6.57 0.85
C ASP A 55 -6.83 5.74 1.47
N LEU A 56 -6.10 4.99 0.64
CA LEU A 56 -4.99 4.16 1.10
C LEU A 56 -3.84 5.00 1.64
N ALA A 57 -3.52 6.10 0.94
CA ALA A 57 -2.48 7.04 1.36
C ALA A 57 -2.84 7.70 2.70
N ARG A 58 -4.10 8.09 2.89
CA ARG A 58 -4.59 8.69 4.15
C ARG A 58 -4.31 7.79 5.35
N GLU A 59 -4.67 6.50 5.27
CA GLU A 59 -4.45 5.55 6.35
C GLU A 59 -2.95 5.34 6.65
N ALA A 60 -2.12 5.26 5.60
CA ALA A 60 -0.68 5.15 5.76
C ALA A 60 -0.08 6.42 6.40
N SER A 61 -0.52 7.61 5.97
CA SER A 61 -0.08 8.90 6.50
C SER A 61 -0.46 9.09 7.96
N LEU A 62 -1.67 8.69 8.38
CA LEU A 62 -2.09 8.77 9.78
C LEU A 62 -1.19 7.92 10.69
N ARG A 63 -0.80 6.71 10.24
CA ARG A 63 0.15 5.85 10.96
C ARG A 63 1.56 6.44 11.01
N ALA A 64 1.99 7.09 9.93
CA ALA A 64 3.29 7.77 9.90
C ALA A 64 3.34 8.97 10.87
N LEU A 65 2.26 9.75 10.93
CA LEU A 65 2.09 10.86 11.87
C LEU A 65 2.06 10.38 13.32
N ASP A 66 1.32 9.30 13.60
CA ASP A 66 1.27 8.69 14.93
C ASP A 66 2.67 8.22 15.38
N MET A 67 3.41 7.50 14.52
CA MET A 67 4.79 7.10 14.79
C MET A 67 5.71 8.30 15.02
N ALA A 68 5.50 9.41 14.31
CA ALA A 68 6.27 10.63 14.45
C ALA A 68 5.88 11.47 15.70
N GLY A 69 4.77 11.15 16.36
CA GLY A 69 4.21 11.98 17.43
C GLY A 69 3.70 13.34 16.92
N MET A 70 3.24 13.41 15.68
CA MET A 70 2.80 14.63 15.00
C MET A 70 1.31 14.58 14.68
N THR A 71 0.73 15.75 14.47
CA THR A 71 -0.65 15.91 14.00
C THR A 71 -0.69 16.39 12.54
N PRO A 72 -1.82 16.24 11.83
CA PRO A 72 -1.94 16.77 10.48
C PRO A 72 -1.73 18.29 10.37
N LYS A 73 -1.92 19.04 11.47
CA LYS A 73 -1.73 20.49 11.51
C LYS A 73 -0.26 20.90 11.53
N ASP A 74 0.64 19.97 11.82
CA ASP A 74 2.09 20.21 11.86
C ASP A 74 2.74 20.05 10.47
N LEU A 75 1.96 19.71 9.43
CA LEU A 75 2.44 19.53 8.06
C LEU A 75 2.25 20.80 7.23
N ASP A 76 3.34 21.30 6.65
CA ASP A 76 3.31 22.42 5.71
C ASP A 76 3.14 21.99 4.25
N LEU A 77 3.46 20.73 3.93
CA LEU A 77 3.45 20.19 2.57
C LEU A 77 3.14 18.68 2.57
N ILE A 78 2.28 18.27 1.64
CA ILE A 78 1.99 16.86 1.35
C ILE A 78 2.34 16.60 -0.11
N ILE A 79 3.19 15.60 -0.36
CA ILE A 79 3.55 15.14 -1.70
C ILE A 79 3.07 13.70 -1.86
N MET A 80 2.16 13.44 -2.81
CA MET A 80 1.69 12.10 -3.14
C MET A 80 2.31 11.63 -4.46
N ALA A 81 3.21 10.64 -4.38
CA ALA A 81 3.77 9.98 -5.55
C ALA A 81 2.85 8.83 -5.99
N THR A 82 2.10 9.01 -7.09
CA THR A 82 1.20 7.99 -7.62
C THR A 82 1.14 8.05 -9.15
N ILE A 83 0.89 6.89 -9.77
CA ILE A 83 0.50 6.77 -11.20
C ILE A 83 -1.00 6.41 -11.34
N THR A 84 -1.72 6.34 -10.23
CA THR A 84 -3.15 6.05 -10.13
C THR A 84 -3.83 7.14 -9.32
N PRO A 85 -3.92 8.40 -9.82
CA PRO A 85 -4.69 9.44 -9.14
C PRO A 85 -6.19 9.15 -9.24
N ASP A 86 -6.95 9.75 -8.32
CA ASP A 86 -8.41 9.69 -8.31
C ASP A 86 -9.04 10.66 -9.32
#